data_AF-A0A0D0DSB0-F1
#
_entry.id   AF-A0A0D0DSB0-F1
#
_cell.length_a   1.000
_cell.length_b   1.000
_cell.length_c   1.000
_cell.angle_alpha   90.00
_cell.angle_beta   90.00
_cell.angle_gamma   90.00
#
_symmetry.space_group_name_H-M   'P 1'
#
loop_
_entity.id
_entity.type
_entity.pdbx_description
1 polymer ?
#
loop_
_entity_poly.entity_id
_entity_poly.type
_entity_poly.pdbx_seq_one_letter_code
_entity_poly.pdbx_strand_id
1 'polypeptide(L)'
;KKVHGSTTIGEQFAVLHAANKNHLQGDKEALDWQVPTQWNSDLACLDAHLYFRVMVQQLTGVSELKAFRLTEDQWPLATVLADVLSLLNDPTKLFSRVEVPLIPSAMPMLTTIKNILCNVSNNTTVTSVIRIAAHASVLLSEKYYNVMEECKVYQISIVMSPDKKLHWFWANGHSFKVIARLRTFIVAQWTENY
;
A
#
# COMPACT_ATOMS: atom_id res chain seq x y z
N LYS A 1 7.79 -23.54 1.50
CA LYS A 1 8.14 -24.06 0.14
C LYS A 1 7.57 -23.08 -0.89
N LYS A 2 8.34 -22.70 -1.91
CA LYS A 2 7.93 -21.68 -2.91
C LYS A 2 7.43 -22.39 -4.17
N VAL A 3 6.27 -21.99 -4.70
CA VAL A 3 5.75 -22.50 -5.99
C VAL A 3 6.77 -22.25 -7.11
N HIS A 4 7.30 -21.03 -7.19
CA HIS A 4 8.31 -20.62 -8.19
C HIS A 4 9.72 -21.17 -7.96
N GLY A 5 10.00 -21.70 -6.77
CA GLY A 5 11.32 -22.26 -6.42
C GLY A 5 11.35 -23.78 -6.44
N SER A 6 10.24 -24.44 -6.80
CA SER A 6 10.11 -25.89 -6.81
C SER A 6 9.55 -26.32 -8.15
N THR A 7 10.37 -27.01 -8.94
CA THR A 7 10.01 -27.55 -10.25
C THR A 7 8.74 -28.39 -10.18
N THR A 8 8.64 -29.25 -9.16
CA THR A 8 7.49 -30.14 -8.95
C THR A 8 6.19 -29.38 -8.63
N ILE A 9 6.24 -28.35 -7.79
CA ILE A 9 5.03 -27.58 -7.42
C ILE A 9 4.61 -26.67 -8.58
N GLY A 10 5.57 -26.09 -9.31
CA GLY A 10 5.31 -25.30 -10.51
C GLY A 10 4.66 -26.12 -11.63
N GLU A 11 5.15 -27.33 -11.90
CA GLU A 11 4.56 -28.26 -12.87
C GLU A 11 3.13 -28.66 -12.48
N GLN A 12 2.90 -28.99 -11.20
CA GLN A 12 1.54 -29.28 -10.70
C GLN A 12 0.59 -28.09 -10.90
N PHE A 13 1.06 -26.87 -10.62
CA PHE A 13 0.26 -25.67 -10.85
C PHE A 13 -0.05 -25.46 -12.33
N ALA A 14 0.91 -25.67 -13.24
CA ALA A 14 0.69 -25.56 -14.68
C ALA A 14 -0.33 -26.58 -15.21
N VAL A 15 -0.30 -27.82 -14.72
CA VAL A 15 -1.30 -28.85 -15.05
C VAL A 15 -2.69 -28.41 -14.58
N LEU A 16 -2.81 -27.88 -13.36
CA LEU A 16 -4.08 -27.36 -12.83
C LEU A 16 -4.57 -26.12 -13.60
N HIS A 17 -3.65 -25.25 -14.04
CA HIS A 17 -3.96 -24.09 -14.87
C HIS A 17 -4.57 -24.50 -16.21
N ALA A 18 -3.93 -25.44 -16.91
CA ALA A 18 -4.43 -25.98 -18.18
C ALA A 18 -5.81 -26.65 -18.01
N ALA A 19 -6.01 -27.41 -16.93
CA ALA A 19 -7.28 -28.10 -16.64
C ALA A 19 -8.44 -27.14 -16.33
N ASN A 20 -8.18 -25.99 -15.71
CA ASN A 20 -9.22 -25.04 -15.29
C ASN A 20 -9.21 -23.75 -16.14
N LYS A 21 -8.57 -23.73 -17.32
CA LYS A 21 -8.45 -22.54 -18.17
C LYS A 21 -9.80 -21.90 -18.52
N ASN A 22 -10.85 -22.71 -18.67
CA ASN A 22 -12.21 -22.24 -18.98
C ASN A 22 -12.91 -21.51 -17.81
N HIS A 23 -12.37 -21.62 -16.58
CA HIS A 23 -12.91 -20.96 -15.38
C HIS A 23 -12.19 -19.66 -15.03
N LEU A 24 -11.12 -19.31 -15.74
CA LEU A 24 -10.36 -18.09 -15.52
C LEU A 24 -10.80 -16.99 -16.48
N GLN A 25 -10.98 -15.78 -15.95
CA GLN A 25 -11.33 -14.61 -16.73
C GLN A 25 -10.12 -13.67 -16.76
N GLY A 26 -9.19 -13.89 -17.70
CA GLY A 26 -8.00 -13.05 -17.91
C GLY A 26 -6.77 -13.83 -18.39
N ASP A 27 -5.67 -13.11 -18.62
CA ASP A 27 -4.44 -13.65 -19.22
C ASP A 27 -3.36 -13.99 -18.18
N LYS A 28 -3.72 -14.07 -16.90
CA LYS A 28 -2.73 -14.36 -15.85
C LYS A 28 -2.36 -15.84 -15.89
N GLU A 29 -1.06 -16.11 -16.04
CA GLU A 29 -0.54 -17.47 -16.17
C GLU A 29 0.13 -18.00 -14.90
N ALA A 30 0.51 -17.12 -13.97
CA ALA A 30 1.27 -17.48 -12.78
C ALA A 30 0.86 -16.68 -11.53
N LEU A 31 1.07 -17.30 -10.36
CA LEU A 31 0.95 -16.61 -9.08
C LEU A 31 2.01 -15.50 -8.97
N ASP A 32 1.66 -14.34 -8.45
CA ASP A 32 2.66 -13.31 -8.13
C ASP A 32 3.48 -13.74 -6.92
N TRP A 33 4.69 -13.16 -6.83
CA TRP A 33 5.63 -13.44 -5.76
C TRP A 33 5.79 -12.22 -4.88
N GLN A 34 5.95 -12.47 -3.59
CA GLN A 34 6.32 -11.43 -2.64
C GLN A 34 7.76 -11.02 -2.89
N VAL A 35 7.96 -9.72 -3.07
CA VAL A 35 9.25 -9.06 -3.23
C VAL A 35 9.46 -8.20 -1.99
N PRO A 36 10.35 -8.59 -1.04
CA PRO A 36 10.47 -7.91 0.25
C PRO A 36 10.77 -6.42 0.16
N THR A 37 11.45 -5.99 -0.91
CA THR A 37 11.82 -4.58 -1.14
C THR A 37 10.72 -3.78 -1.84
N GLN A 38 9.61 -4.41 -2.25
CA GLN A 38 8.55 -3.77 -3.00
C GLN A 38 7.22 -3.88 -2.25
N TRP A 39 6.76 -2.74 -1.73
CA TRP A 39 5.57 -2.64 -0.87
C TRP A 39 4.28 -3.15 -1.53
N ASN A 40 4.22 -3.16 -2.87
CA ASN A 40 3.03 -3.57 -3.64
C ASN A 40 2.96 -5.06 -3.95
N SER A 41 4.03 -5.80 -3.66
CA SER A 41 4.08 -7.22 -3.97
C SER A 41 3.09 -8.04 -3.14
N ASP A 42 2.75 -7.59 -1.93
CA ASP A 42 1.76 -8.24 -1.07
C ASP A 42 0.35 -8.19 -1.66
N LEU A 43 -0.07 -7.03 -2.18
CA LEU A 43 -1.34 -6.89 -2.89
C LEU A 43 -1.37 -7.76 -4.16
N ALA A 44 -0.32 -7.69 -4.98
CA ALA A 44 -0.23 -8.50 -6.21
C ALA A 44 -0.31 -10.01 -5.90
N CYS A 45 0.39 -10.45 -4.86
CA CYS A 45 0.35 -11.82 -4.36
C CYS A 45 -1.09 -12.21 -3.94
N LEU A 46 -1.75 -11.36 -3.16
CA LEU A 46 -3.12 -11.61 -2.68
C LEU A 46 -4.12 -11.66 -3.84
N ASP A 47 -4.05 -10.72 -4.78
CA ASP A 47 -4.87 -10.70 -6.00
C ASP A 47 -4.67 -11.96 -6.84
N ALA A 48 -3.42 -12.42 -6.99
CA ALA A 48 -3.13 -13.67 -7.67
C ALA A 48 -3.72 -14.88 -6.93
N HIS A 49 -3.64 -14.92 -5.61
CA HIS A 49 -4.22 -16.01 -4.80
C HIS A 49 -5.75 -16.05 -4.90
N LEU A 50 -6.41 -14.89 -4.92
CA LEU A 50 -7.85 -14.78 -5.14
C LEU A 50 -8.24 -15.19 -6.56
N TYR A 51 -7.48 -14.74 -7.56
CA TYR A 51 -7.71 -15.08 -8.97
C TYR A 51 -7.61 -16.59 -9.23
N PHE A 52 -6.59 -17.25 -8.67
CA PHE A 52 -6.38 -18.69 -8.81
C PHE A 52 -7.01 -19.51 -7.68
N ARG A 53 -8.06 -19.02 -7.01
CA ARG A 53 -8.64 -19.67 -5.81
C ARG A 53 -8.85 -21.18 -5.99
N VAL A 54 -9.46 -21.59 -7.10
CA VAL A 54 -9.73 -23.02 -7.39
C VAL A 54 -8.44 -23.84 -7.45
N MET A 55 -7.44 -23.36 -8.21
CA MET A 55 -6.14 -24.05 -8.31
C MET A 55 -5.42 -24.06 -6.96
N VAL A 56 -5.43 -22.97 -6.22
CA VAL A 56 -4.78 -22.86 -4.90
C VAL A 56 -5.42 -23.83 -3.92
N GLN A 57 -6.76 -23.95 -3.91
CA GLN A 57 -7.48 -24.92 -3.07
C GLN A 57 -7.17 -26.37 -3.46
N GLN A 58 -7.07 -26.67 -4.76
CA GLN A 58 -6.67 -28.01 -5.24
C GLN A 58 -5.23 -28.31 -4.85
N LEU A 59 -4.29 -27.40 -5.11
CA LEU A 59 -2.87 -27.56 -4.82
C LEU A 59 -2.61 -27.74 -3.32
N THR A 60 -3.26 -26.94 -2.47
CA THR A 60 -3.14 -27.04 -1.00
C THR A 60 -4.00 -28.15 -0.39
N GLY A 61 -4.90 -28.78 -1.16
CA GLY A 61 -5.78 -29.85 -0.70
C GLY A 61 -5.13 -31.23 -0.62
N VAL A 62 -4.20 -31.53 -1.55
CA VAL A 62 -3.60 -32.87 -1.73
C VAL A 62 -2.09 -32.91 -1.51
N SER A 63 -1.44 -31.77 -1.33
CA SER A 63 0.02 -31.71 -1.20
C SER A 63 0.48 -31.48 0.24
N GLU A 64 1.81 -31.52 0.43
CA GLU A 64 2.52 -31.09 1.64
C GLU A 64 2.25 -29.61 2.01
N LEU A 65 1.53 -28.86 1.17
CA LEU A 65 1.15 -27.46 1.39
C LEU A 65 -0.16 -27.28 2.17
N LYS A 66 -0.74 -28.36 2.72
CA LYS A 66 -1.99 -28.30 3.49
C LYS A 66 -1.97 -27.29 4.64
N ALA A 67 -0.80 -27.06 5.25
CA ALA A 67 -0.62 -26.06 6.31
C ALA A 67 -0.83 -24.60 5.83
N PHE A 68 -0.73 -24.35 4.52
CA PHE A 68 -0.90 -23.02 3.91
C PHE A 68 -2.31 -22.81 3.34
N ARG A 69 -3.22 -23.77 3.54
CA ARG A 69 -4.59 -23.67 3.04
C ARG A 69 -5.38 -22.63 3.83
N LEU A 70 -5.94 -21.64 3.14
CA LEU A 70 -6.91 -20.72 3.72
C LEU A 70 -8.21 -21.47 4.04
N THR A 71 -8.79 -21.18 5.20
CA THR A 71 -10.12 -21.67 5.58
C THR A 71 -11.21 -20.95 4.77
N GLU A 72 -12.42 -21.51 4.74
CA GLU A 72 -13.54 -20.86 4.01
C GLU A 72 -13.88 -19.47 4.55
N ASP A 73 -13.67 -19.22 5.85
CA ASP A 73 -13.86 -17.89 6.45
C ASP A 73 -12.72 -16.91 6.13
N GLN A 74 -11.53 -17.42 5.83
CA GLN A 74 -10.38 -16.58 5.48
C GLN A 74 -10.44 -16.07 4.03
N TRP A 75 -11.15 -16.74 3.13
CA TRP A 75 -11.30 -16.28 1.75
C TRP A 75 -12.04 -14.93 1.65
N PRO A 76 -13.22 -14.73 2.28
CA PRO A 76 -13.85 -13.42 2.34
C PRO A 76 -12.97 -12.37 3.02
N LEU A 77 -12.24 -12.74 4.07
CA LEU A 77 -11.31 -11.83 4.75
C LEU A 77 -10.18 -11.38 3.82
N ALA A 78 -9.62 -12.30 3.03
CA ALA A 78 -8.60 -12.01 2.02
C ALA A 78 -9.12 -11.06 0.94
N THR A 79 -10.37 -11.22 0.48
CA THR A 79 -11.00 -10.28 -0.45
C THR A 79 -11.10 -8.88 0.13
N VAL A 80 -11.63 -8.74 1.36
CA VAL A 80 -11.75 -7.43 2.02
C VAL A 80 -10.37 -6.79 2.24
N LEU A 81 -9.36 -7.60 2.57
CA LEU A 81 -7.99 -7.11 2.70
C LEU A 81 -7.42 -6.62 1.36
N ALA A 82 -7.66 -7.34 0.26
CA ALA A 82 -7.25 -6.92 -1.07
C ALA A 82 -7.91 -5.58 -1.46
N ASP A 83 -9.20 -5.42 -1.19
CA ASP A 83 -9.93 -4.17 -1.43
C ASP A 83 -9.30 -3.00 -0.66
N VAL A 84 -8.99 -3.19 0.62
CA VAL A 84 -8.32 -2.16 1.44
C VAL A 84 -6.92 -1.83 0.91
N LEU A 85 -6.13 -2.84 0.57
CA LEU A 85 -4.78 -2.65 0.03
C LEU A 85 -4.81 -1.97 -1.35
N SER A 86 -5.86 -2.20 -2.15
CA SER A 86 -6.03 -1.57 -3.47
C SER A 86 -6.14 -0.04 -3.36
N LEU A 87 -6.75 0.48 -2.28
CA LEU A 87 -6.82 1.92 -1.99
C LEU A 87 -5.43 2.55 -1.81
N LEU A 88 -4.44 1.75 -1.42
CA LEU A 88 -3.06 2.20 -1.19
C LEU A 88 -2.18 2.05 -2.43
N ASN A 89 -2.63 1.33 -3.46
CA ASN A 89 -1.82 0.90 -4.61
C ASN A 89 -1.28 2.07 -5.44
N ASP A 90 -2.09 3.11 -5.66
CA ASP A 90 -1.67 4.26 -6.46
C ASP A 90 -0.58 5.08 -5.76
N PRO A 91 -0.75 5.48 -4.48
CA PRO A 91 0.31 6.11 -3.70
C PRO A 91 1.62 5.32 -3.71
N THR A 92 1.56 4.02 -3.46
CA THR A 92 2.75 3.16 -3.35
C THR A 92 3.43 2.90 -4.69
N LYS A 93 2.66 2.78 -5.79
CA LYS A 93 3.22 2.72 -7.16
C LYS A 93 3.96 4.00 -7.49
N LEU A 94 3.44 5.15 -7.07
CA LEU A 94 4.11 6.43 -7.29
C LEU A 94 5.44 6.51 -6.54
N PHE A 95 5.50 6.08 -5.29
CA PHE A 95 6.76 5.98 -4.52
C PHE A 95 7.79 5.01 -5.14
N SER A 96 7.33 4.05 -5.93
CA SER A 96 8.20 3.07 -6.59
C SER A 96 8.80 3.58 -7.92
N ARG A 97 8.44 4.79 -8.39
CA ARG A 97 8.96 5.34 -9.65
C ARG A 97 10.32 6.02 -9.42
N VAL A 98 11.30 5.64 -10.24
CA VAL A 98 12.69 6.14 -10.15
C VAL A 98 12.83 7.61 -10.61
N GLU A 99 11.99 8.05 -11.54
CA GLU A 99 12.18 9.33 -12.26
C GLU A 99 11.36 10.51 -11.72
N VAL A 100 10.60 10.32 -10.64
CA VAL A 100 9.71 11.37 -10.11
C VAL A 100 10.37 12.06 -8.91
N PRO A 101 10.47 13.41 -8.87
CA PRO A 101 10.90 14.11 -7.67
C PRO A 101 9.82 13.98 -6.60
N LEU A 102 10.01 13.02 -5.68
CA LEU A 102 9.01 12.63 -4.68
C LEU A 102 9.00 13.53 -3.44
N ILE A 103 10.03 14.34 -3.22
CA ILE A 103 10.17 15.17 -2.00
C ILE A 103 8.94 16.09 -1.77
N PRO A 104 8.48 16.93 -2.73
CA PRO A 104 7.30 17.77 -2.51
C PRO A 104 5.97 16.99 -2.43
N SER A 105 6.00 15.70 -2.73
CA SER A 105 4.81 14.84 -2.77
C SER A 105 4.77 13.80 -1.65
N ALA A 106 5.89 13.58 -0.95
CA ALA A 106 6.02 12.55 0.08
C ALA A 106 5.10 12.79 1.28
N MET A 107 5.16 13.98 1.90
CA MET A 107 4.24 14.32 2.98
C MET A 107 2.78 14.34 2.51
N PRO A 108 2.42 14.96 1.37
CA PRO A 108 1.06 14.86 0.84
C PRO A 108 0.53 13.44 0.68
N MET A 109 1.31 12.55 0.09
CA MET A 109 0.92 11.16 -0.08
C MET A 109 0.79 10.42 1.25
N LEU A 110 1.70 10.65 2.20
CA LEU A 110 1.58 10.07 3.54
C LEU A 110 0.29 10.54 4.23
N THR A 111 -0.09 11.81 4.06
CA THR A 111 -1.38 12.33 4.53
C THR A 111 -2.56 11.63 3.85
N THR A 112 -2.50 11.40 2.54
CA THR A 112 -3.52 10.62 1.82
C THR A 112 -3.65 9.19 2.35
N ILE A 113 -2.52 8.48 2.50
CA ILE A 113 -2.47 7.12 3.06
C ILE A 113 -3.07 7.10 4.48
N LYS A 114 -2.69 8.05 5.33
CA LYS A 114 -3.23 8.17 6.69
C LYS A 114 -4.74 8.34 6.69
N ASN A 115 -5.28 9.20 5.81
CA ASN A 115 -6.71 9.45 5.72
C ASN A 115 -7.48 8.20 5.25
N ILE A 116 -6.96 7.47 4.26
CA ILE A 116 -7.53 6.19 3.82
C ILE A 116 -7.58 5.19 4.97
N LEU A 117 -6.45 5.01 5.68
CA LEU A 117 -6.36 4.08 6.81
C LEU A 117 -7.27 4.47 7.97
N CYS A 118 -7.42 5.77 8.25
CA CYS A 118 -8.33 6.29 9.26
C CYS A 118 -9.80 5.99 8.90
N ASN A 119 -10.17 6.15 7.63
CA ASN A 119 -11.50 5.78 7.16
C ASN A 119 -11.75 4.28 7.31
N VAL A 120 -10.77 3.43 6.97
CA VAL A 120 -10.87 1.98 7.14
C VAL A 120 -10.97 1.59 8.63
N SER A 121 -10.18 2.19 9.52
CA SER A 121 -10.24 1.88 10.95
C SER A 121 -11.58 2.25 11.58
N ASN A 122 -12.22 3.31 11.09
CA ASN A 122 -13.51 3.79 11.59
C ASN A 122 -14.72 3.11 10.91
N ASN A 123 -14.50 2.39 9.80
CA ASN A 123 -15.58 1.73 9.09
C ASN A 123 -16.02 0.43 9.79
N THR A 124 -17.21 0.44 10.39
CA THR A 124 -17.77 -0.70 11.12
C THR A 124 -18.19 -1.86 10.22
N THR A 125 -18.24 -1.68 8.90
CA THR A 125 -18.52 -2.77 7.94
C THR A 125 -17.29 -3.64 7.65
N VAL A 126 -16.10 -3.15 7.98
CA VAL A 126 -14.83 -3.88 7.81
C VAL A 126 -14.58 -4.76 9.05
N THR A 127 -14.05 -5.96 8.84
CA THR A 127 -13.74 -6.90 9.92
C THR A 127 -12.81 -6.28 10.97
N SER A 128 -13.07 -6.56 12.25
CA SER A 128 -12.34 -5.99 13.39
C SER A 128 -10.82 -6.11 13.27
N VAL A 129 -10.31 -7.26 12.80
CA VAL A 129 -8.86 -7.49 12.61
C VAL A 129 -8.25 -6.49 11.61
N ILE A 130 -8.92 -6.23 10.49
CA ILE A 130 -8.46 -5.27 9.47
C ILE A 130 -8.55 -3.84 10.01
N ARG A 131 -9.62 -3.51 10.74
CA ARG A 131 -9.77 -2.19 11.39
C ARG A 131 -8.65 -1.91 12.38
N ILE A 132 -8.30 -2.90 13.21
CA ILE A 132 -7.20 -2.80 14.18
C ILE A 132 -5.86 -2.61 13.46
N ALA A 133 -5.62 -3.38 12.40
CA ALA A 133 -4.41 -3.24 11.58
C ALA A 133 -4.33 -1.86 10.90
N ALA A 134 -5.46 -1.35 10.38
CA ALA A 134 -5.54 -0.02 9.79
C ALA A 134 -5.26 1.07 10.83
N HIS A 135 -5.82 0.96 12.04
CA HIS A 135 -5.54 1.89 13.14
C HIS A 135 -4.05 1.88 13.54
N ALA A 136 -3.44 0.69 13.67
CA ALA A 136 -2.01 0.57 13.91
C ALA A 136 -1.18 1.25 12.80
N SER A 137 -1.63 1.15 11.56
CA SER A 137 -0.99 1.80 10.41
C SER A 137 -1.18 3.33 10.41
N VAL A 138 -2.29 3.85 10.95
CA VAL A 138 -2.46 5.30 11.20
C VAL A 138 -1.42 5.79 12.20
N LEU A 139 -1.25 5.11 13.33
CA LEU A 139 -0.26 5.47 14.35
C LEU A 139 1.18 5.45 13.78
N LEU A 140 1.49 4.47 12.93
CA LEU A 140 2.76 4.40 12.24
C LEU A 140 2.94 5.57 11.26
N SER A 141 1.88 5.94 10.54
CA SER A 141 1.90 7.09 9.62
C SER A 141 2.14 8.40 10.36
N GLU A 142 1.55 8.57 11.55
CA GLU A 142 1.77 9.75 12.42
C GLU A 142 3.23 9.81 12.90
N LYS A 143 3.81 8.68 13.30
CA LYS A 143 5.23 8.61 13.64
C LYS A 143 6.12 9.09 12.49
N TYR A 144 5.89 8.59 11.28
CA TYR A 144 6.67 9.02 10.10
C TYR A 144 6.41 10.48 9.74
N TYR A 145 5.18 10.97 9.93
CA TYR A 145 4.84 12.36 9.69
C TYR A 145 5.67 13.30 10.58
N ASN A 146 5.82 12.97 11.87
CA ASN A 146 6.66 13.75 12.79
C ASN A 146 8.12 13.78 12.34
N VAL A 147 8.67 12.64 11.89
CA VAL A 147 10.04 12.58 11.35
C VAL A 147 10.19 13.41 10.08
N MET A 148 9.19 13.42 9.19
CA MET A 148 9.19 14.27 8.00
C MET A 148 9.10 15.75 8.35
N GLU A 149 8.35 16.11 9.39
CA GLU A 149 8.21 17.50 9.85
C GLU A 149 9.54 18.06 10.39
N GLU A 150 10.35 17.24 11.07
CA GLU A 150 11.69 17.62 11.52
C GLU A 150 12.64 17.96 10.35
N CYS A 151 12.45 17.31 9.20
CA CYS A 151 13.21 17.59 7.98
C CYS A 151 12.57 18.72 7.17
N LYS A 152 13.07 19.93 7.38
CA LYS A 152 12.62 21.18 6.73
C LYS A 152 12.57 21.11 5.19
N VAL A 153 13.35 20.23 4.55
CA VAL A 153 13.38 20.05 3.09
C VAL A 153 12.00 19.70 2.55
N TYR A 154 11.22 18.85 3.23
CA TYR A 154 9.88 18.50 2.78
C TYR A 154 8.96 19.74 2.80
N GLN A 155 8.96 20.49 3.89
CA GLN A 155 8.12 21.69 4.01
C GLN A 155 8.51 22.78 3.00
N ILE A 156 9.81 23.04 2.83
CA ILE A 156 10.32 24.00 1.83
C ILE A 156 9.88 23.57 0.43
N SER A 157 10.08 22.30 0.06
CA SER A 157 9.73 21.80 -1.27
C SER A 157 8.24 21.92 -1.59
N ILE A 158 7.36 21.67 -0.61
CA ILE A 158 5.91 21.84 -0.76
C ILE A 158 5.54 23.30 -0.95
N VAL A 159 6.16 24.21 -0.19
CA VAL A 159 5.90 25.65 -0.32
C VAL A 159 6.40 26.20 -1.65
N MET A 160 7.53 25.69 -2.16
CA MET A 160 8.06 26.05 -3.47
C MET A 160 7.28 25.43 -4.64
N SER A 161 6.42 24.44 -4.38
CA SER A 161 5.58 23.82 -5.40
C SER A 161 4.44 24.75 -5.80
N PRO A 162 4.33 25.19 -7.07
CA PRO A 162 3.35 26.21 -7.51
C PRO A 162 1.90 25.83 -7.25
N ASP A 163 1.58 24.54 -7.29
CA ASP A 163 0.25 23.94 -7.12
C ASP A 163 -0.15 23.77 -5.64
N LYS A 164 0.81 23.74 -4.71
CA LYS A 164 0.58 23.47 -3.27
C LYS A 164 0.73 24.73 -2.42
N LYS A 165 1.94 25.28 -2.40
CA LYS A 165 2.34 26.42 -1.56
C LYS A 165 1.93 26.23 -0.08
N LEU A 166 1.75 27.33 0.65
CA LEU A 166 1.19 27.32 2.01
C LEU A 166 -0.28 26.87 2.04
N HIS A 167 -0.99 26.97 0.92
CA HIS A 167 -2.40 26.58 0.82
C HIS A 167 -2.60 25.09 1.11
N TRP A 168 -1.68 24.23 0.66
CA TRP A 168 -1.75 22.79 0.94
C TRP A 168 -1.79 22.50 2.46
N PHE A 169 -0.98 23.17 3.27
CA PHE A 169 -0.99 23.00 4.72
C PHE A 169 -2.32 23.44 5.34
N TRP A 170 -2.86 24.56 4.89
CA TRP A 170 -4.18 25.02 5.33
C TRP A 170 -5.27 24.00 5.00
N ALA A 171 -5.30 23.51 3.77
CA ALA A 171 -6.27 22.52 3.29
C ALA A 171 -6.15 21.17 4.03
N ASN A 172 -4.99 20.85 4.60
CA ASN A 172 -4.74 19.62 5.36
C ASN A 172 -4.81 19.84 6.90
N GLY A 173 -5.48 20.90 7.34
CA GLY A 173 -5.83 21.10 8.75
C GLY A 173 -4.72 21.68 9.63
N HIS A 174 -3.64 22.21 9.05
CA HIS A 174 -2.62 22.89 9.84
C HIS A 174 -3.14 24.22 10.40
N SER A 175 -2.81 24.50 11.66
CA SER A 175 -3.24 25.73 12.31
C SER A 175 -2.60 26.96 11.67
N PHE A 176 -3.31 28.10 11.71
CA PHE A 176 -2.79 29.39 11.23
C PHE A 176 -1.44 29.76 11.86
N LYS A 177 -1.24 29.43 13.15
CA LYS A 177 0.03 29.66 13.86
C LYS A 177 1.19 28.88 13.23
N VAL A 178 0.96 27.62 12.85
CA VAL A 178 1.98 26.77 12.19
C VAL A 178 2.30 27.33 10.80
N ILE A 179 1.29 27.68 10.02
CA ILE A 179 1.46 28.22 8.67
C ILE A 179 2.22 29.56 8.70
N ALA A 180 1.90 30.43 9.66
CA ALA A 180 2.60 31.70 9.83
C ALA A 180 4.10 31.49 10.18
N ARG A 181 4.40 30.57 11.11
CA ARG A 181 5.79 30.19 11.44
C ARG A 181 6.53 29.66 10.23
N LEU A 182 5.89 28.79 9.45
CA LEU A 182 6.48 28.21 8.25
C LEU A 182 6.81 29.29 7.21
N ARG A 183 5.89 30.24 6.99
CA ARG A 183 6.13 31.39 6.10
C ARG A 183 7.33 32.21 6.54
N THR A 184 7.39 32.59 7.82
CA THR A 184 8.50 33.38 8.36
C THR A 184 9.82 32.66 8.20
N PHE A 185 9.85 31.36 8.54
CA PHE A 185 11.04 30.53 8.40
C PHE A 185 11.54 30.48 6.94
N ILE A 186 10.66 30.23 5.98
CA ILE A 186 11.04 30.11 4.56
C ILE A 186 11.53 31.45 3.99
N VAL A 187 10.86 32.56 4.33
CA VAL A 187 11.28 33.90 3.91
C VAL A 187 12.66 34.25 4.48
N ALA A 188 12.92 33.92 5.75
CA ALA A 188 14.23 34.12 6.36
C ALA A 188 15.31 33.30 5.64
N GLN A 189 15.05 32.00 5.39
CA GLN A 189 16.00 31.14 4.66
C GLN A 189 16.30 31.63 3.25
N TRP A 190 15.32 32.22 2.55
CA TRP A 190 15.57 32.80 1.24
C TRP A 190 16.46 34.03 1.33
N THR A 191 16.09 34.99 2.20
CA THR A 191 16.82 36.26 2.38
C THR A 191 18.26 36.07 2.90
N GLU A 192 18.50 35.04 3.70
CA GLU A 192 19.83 34.78 4.30
C GLU A 192 20.78 34.06 3.33
N ASN A 193 20.27 33.27 2.39
CA ASN A 193 21.08 32.39 1.55
C ASN A 193 21.11 32.75 0.06
N TYR A 194 20.25 33.67 -0.39
CA TYR A 194 20.13 34.15 -1.78
C TYR A 194 19.87 35.66 -1.83
#